data_AF-A0A924FCS7-F1
#
_entry.id   AF-A0A924FCS7-F1
#
_cell.length_a   1.000
_cell.length_b   1.000
_cell.length_c   1.000
_cell.angle_alpha   90.00
_cell.angle_beta   90.00
_cell.angle_gamma   90.00
#
_symmetry.space_group_name_H-M   'P 1'
#
loop_
_entity.id
_entity.type
_entity.pdbx_description
1 polymer ?
#
loop_
_entity_poly.entity_id
_entity_poly.type
_entity_poly.pdbx_seq_one_letter_code
_entity_poly.pdbx_strand_id
1 'polypeptide(L)'
;MKSLLLSAVLLFHFPAFIASQGDIIDELCAQFRTANSKDIALNFSSSVDLIIIDEEDVYSKAQAEQILRSFFSKFPPVKSTVIHRLNTNPNFRYGALSLIAKNGSFRVSITLKKNGSAFFITELKIETEK
;
A
#
# COMPACT_ATOMS: atom_id res chain seq x y z
N MET A 1 -4.38 -64.02 8.23
CA MET A 1 -5.23 -62.92 8.76
C MET A 1 -4.28 -61.83 9.26
N LYS A 2 -4.07 -60.81 8.43
CA LYS A 2 -4.40 -59.39 8.67
C LYS A 2 -3.42 -58.68 9.61
N SER A 3 -2.49 -57.96 8.96
CA SER A 3 -1.97 -56.60 9.20
C SER A 3 -1.97 -56.05 10.61
N LEU A 4 -0.89 -55.35 10.98
CA LEU A 4 -0.96 -53.92 11.39
C LEU A 4 0.47 -53.35 11.50
N LEU A 5 0.94 -52.72 10.42
CA LEU A 5 2.07 -51.79 10.46
C LEU A 5 1.57 -50.46 11.05
N LEU A 6 2.03 -50.11 12.25
CA LEU A 6 1.78 -48.80 12.85
C LEU A 6 2.71 -47.76 12.21
N SER A 7 2.20 -46.99 11.25
CA SER A 7 2.88 -45.79 10.75
C SER A 7 2.68 -44.65 11.75
N ALA A 8 3.74 -44.23 12.43
CA ALA A 8 3.76 -43.00 13.22
C ALA A 8 3.79 -41.79 12.27
N VAL A 9 2.65 -41.12 12.10
CA VAL A 9 2.57 -39.84 11.38
C VAL A 9 3.02 -38.73 12.34
N LEU A 10 4.22 -38.20 12.11
CA LEU A 10 4.73 -37.02 12.80
C LEU A 10 4.02 -35.78 12.23
N LEU A 11 3.01 -35.25 12.95
CA LEU A 11 2.35 -34.00 12.63
C LEU A 11 3.28 -32.82 12.98
N PHE A 12 4.06 -32.36 11.99
CA PHE A 12 4.76 -31.07 12.07
C PHE A 12 3.73 -29.94 12.11
N HIS A 13 3.49 -29.41 13.31
CA HIS A 13 2.72 -28.19 13.48
C HIS A 13 3.61 -27.01 13.09
N PHE A 14 3.45 -26.50 11.88
CA PHE A 14 3.98 -25.18 11.53
C PHE A 14 3.21 -24.14 12.36
N PRO A 15 3.88 -23.31 13.19
CA PRO A 15 3.19 -22.18 13.80
C PRO A 15 2.75 -21.25 12.67
N ALA A 16 1.44 -21.08 12.51
CA ALA A 16 0.91 -20.01 11.69
C ALA A 16 1.36 -18.70 12.34
N PHE A 17 2.29 -17.99 11.68
CA PHE A 17 2.56 -16.60 12.01
C PHE A 17 1.27 -15.82 11.79
N ILE A 18 0.56 -15.53 12.88
CA ILE A 18 -0.51 -14.53 12.86
C ILE A 18 0.22 -13.20 12.70
N ALA A 19 0.41 -12.78 11.45
CA ALA A 19 0.78 -11.41 11.17
C ALA A 19 -0.35 -10.54 11.72
N SER A 20 -0.04 -9.77 12.77
CA SER A 20 -0.87 -8.63 13.17
C SER A 20 -1.08 -7.78 11.91
N GLN A 21 -2.28 -7.76 11.35
CA GLN A 21 -2.61 -6.82 10.29
C GLN A 21 -2.48 -5.42 10.88
N GLY A 22 -1.32 -4.78 10.66
CA GLY A 22 -1.14 -3.36 10.94
C GLY A 22 -2.15 -2.54 10.13
N ASP A 23 -2.38 -1.30 10.54
CA ASP A 23 -3.20 -0.38 9.74
C ASP A 23 -2.59 -0.25 8.33
N ILE A 24 -3.40 -0.44 7.28
CA ILE A 24 -2.98 -0.35 5.89
C ILE A 24 -2.29 0.99 5.57
N ILE A 25 -2.63 2.07 6.29
CA ILE A 25 -1.95 3.37 6.14
C ILE A 25 -0.50 3.31 6.63
N ASP A 26 -0.22 2.56 7.71
CA ASP A 26 1.15 2.40 8.23
C ASP A 26 1.98 1.52 7.29
N GLU A 27 1.37 0.48 6.71
CA GLU A 27 2.02 -0.35 5.68
C GLU A 27 2.35 0.47 4.43
N LEU A 28 1.39 1.23 3.91
CA LEU A 28 1.60 2.13 2.77
C LEU A 28 2.69 3.17 3.09
N CYS A 29 2.68 3.76 4.29
CA CYS A 29 3.73 4.69 4.72
C CYS A 29 5.13 4.05 4.62
N ALA A 30 5.29 2.80 5.07
CA ALA A 30 6.54 2.05 4.96
C ALA A 30 6.92 1.76 3.50
N GLN A 31 5.97 1.38 2.65
CA GLN A 31 6.20 1.12 1.23
C GLN A 31 6.58 2.40 0.46
N PHE A 32 5.98 3.54 0.79
CA PHE A 32 6.36 4.85 0.26
C PHE A 32 7.80 5.21 0.65
N ARG A 33 8.21 4.92 1.90
CA ARG A 33 9.60 5.14 2.35
C ARG A 33 10.61 4.32 1.55
N THR A 34 10.26 3.10 1.16
CA THR A 34 11.15 2.19 0.42
C THR A 34 10.98 2.27 -1.09
N ALA A 35 10.19 3.21 -1.60
CA ALA A 35 9.89 3.38 -3.03
C ALA A 35 9.32 2.12 -3.71
N ASN A 36 8.57 1.29 -2.97
CA ASN A 36 8.09 0.01 -3.48
C ASN A 36 6.75 0.17 -4.22
N SER A 37 6.80 0.67 -5.46
CA SER A 37 5.61 0.88 -6.30
C SER A 37 4.80 -0.40 -6.51
N LYS A 38 5.46 -1.56 -6.60
CA LYS A 38 4.83 -2.85 -6.83
C LYS A 38 3.91 -3.25 -5.69
N ASP A 39 4.40 -3.13 -4.45
CA ASP A 39 3.62 -3.49 -3.26
C ASP A 39 2.49 -2.48 -3.01
N ILE A 40 2.72 -1.18 -3.26
CA ILE A 40 1.66 -0.16 -3.20
C ILE A 40 0.55 -0.51 -4.21
N ALA A 41 0.93 -0.89 -5.43
CA ALA A 41 -0.02 -1.21 -6.48
C ALA A 41 -0.83 -2.49 -6.21
N LEU A 42 -0.40 -3.39 -5.31
CA LEU A 42 -1.26 -4.49 -4.85
C LEU A 42 -2.59 -3.97 -4.30
N ASN A 43 -2.57 -2.79 -3.69
CA ASN A 43 -3.72 -2.10 -3.13
C ASN A 43 -4.41 -1.13 -4.12
N PHE A 44 -3.97 -0.98 -5.37
CA PHE A 44 -4.70 -0.16 -6.36
C PHE A 44 -6.00 -0.83 -6.80
N SER A 45 -7.07 -0.05 -6.94
CA SER A 45 -8.25 -0.46 -7.70
C SER A 45 -7.93 -0.62 -9.19
N SER A 46 -8.83 -1.24 -9.94
CA SER A 46 -8.66 -1.42 -11.40
C SER A 46 -8.50 -0.10 -12.15
N SER A 47 -9.15 0.94 -11.64
CA SER A 47 -9.08 2.34 -12.09
C SER A 47 -8.72 3.22 -10.90
N VAL A 48 -7.73 4.10 -11.04
CA VAL A 48 -7.19 4.96 -9.98
C VAL A 48 -7.16 6.40 -10.48
N ASP A 49 -7.76 7.30 -9.70
CA ASP A 49 -7.59 8.73 -9.88
C ASP A 49 -6.20 9.14 -9.36
N LEU A 50 -5.33 9.61 -10.26
CA LEU A 50 -3.93 9.87 -9.94
C LEU A 50 -3.60 11.33 -10.23
N ILE A 51 -3.23 12.05 -9.17
CA ILE A 51 -2.79 13.43 -9.26
C ILE A 51 -1.32 13.50 -8.84
N ILE A 52 -0.42 13.75 -9.78
CA ILE A 52 1.01 13.89 -9.51
C ILE A 52 1.44 15.29 -9.90
N ILE A 53 1.64 16.14 -8.89
CA ILE A 53 2.04 17.54 -9.03
C ILE A 53 0.98 18.31 -9.83
N ASP A 54 1.18 18.49 -11.14
CA ASP A 54 0.32 19.27 -12.03
C ASP A 54 -0.44 18.39 -13.03
N GLU A 55 -0.20 17.07 -13.03
CA GLU A 55 -0.88 16.11 -13.90
C GLU A 55 -1.96 15.35 -13.12
N GLU A 56 -3.19 15.36 -13.64
CA GLU A 56 -4.36 14.68 -13.07
C GLU A 56 -5.09 13.92 -14.20
N ASP A 57 -5.25 12.62 -14.02
CA ASP A 57 -6.00 11.75 -14.93
C ASP A 57 -6.38 10.44 -14.23
N VAL A 58 -7.23 9.65 -14.88
CA VAL A 58 -7.67 8.34 -14.40
C VAL A 58 -6.90 7.24 -15.14
N TYR A 59 -6.19 6.41 -14.40
CA TYR A 59 -5.33 5.37 -14.95
C TYR A 59 -5.73 3.96 -14.54
N SER A 60 -5.39 2.98 -15.36
CA SER A 60 -5.42 1.59 -14.92
C SER A 60 -4.38 1.35 -13.80
N LYS A 61 -4.60 0.32 -12.98
CA LYS A 61 -3.62 -0.14 -11.97
C LYS A 61 -2.19 -0.23 -12.50
N ALA A 62 -1.99 -0.80 -13.69
CA ALA A 62 -0.67 -0.98 -14.28
C ALA A 62 -0.02 0.36 -14.68
N GLN A 63 -0.80 1.28 -15.26
CA GLN A 63 -0.32 2.62 -15.62
C GLN A 63 0.00 3.44 -14.38
N ALA A 64 -0.87 3.44 -13.37
CA ALA A 64 -0.64 4.14 -12.11
C ALA A 64 0.65 3.65 -11.41
N GLU A 65 0.91 2.35 -11.45
CA GLU A 65 2.12 1.74 -10.90
C GLU A 65 3.40 2.18 -11.63
N GLN A 66 3.34 2.29 -12.96
CA GLN A 66 4.43 2.82 -13.79
C GLN A 66 4.70 4.31 -13.52
N ILE A 67 3.65 5.11 -13.37
CA ILE A 67 3.75 6.54 -13.06
C ILE A 67 4.35 6.72 -11.67
N LEU A 68 3.88 5.98 -10.66
CA LEU A 68 4.41 6.05 -9.30
C LEU A 68 5.88 5.62 -9.23
N ARG A 69 6.29 4.59 -9.96
CA ARG A 69 7.71 4.22 -10.10
C ARG A 69 8.54 5.34 -10.71
N SER A 70 8.03 5.98 -11.75
CA SER A 70 8.71 7.11 -12.40
C SER A 70 8.86 8.27 -11.42
N PHE A 71 7.82 8.56 -10.63
CA PHE A 71 7.88 9.53 -9.54
C PHE A 71 9.00 9.19 -8.54
N PHE A 72 9.06 7.96 -8.02
CA PHE A 72 10.13 7.57 -7.09
C PHE A 72 11.53 7.59 -7.70
N SER A 73 11.66 7.34 -9.00
CA SER A 73 12.95 7.42 -9.70
C SER A 73 13.44 8.87 -9.80
N LYS A 74 12.51 9.82 -10.01
CA LYS A 74 12.78 11.26 -10.05
C LYS A 74 12.97 11.85 -8.65
N PHE A 75 12.24 11.34 -7.66
CA PHE A 75 12.24 11.80 -6.28
C PHE A 75 12.48 10.66 -5.30
N PRO A 76 13.73 10.16 -5.16
CA PRO A 76 14.04 9.04 -4.27
C PRO A 76 13.68 9.36 -2.81
N PRO A 77 12.73 8.64 -2.18
CA PRO A 77 12.33 8.86 -0.81
C PRO A 77 13.45 8.60 0.20
N VAL A 78 13.49 9.41 1.25
CA VAL A 78 14.40 9.30 2.40
C VAL A 78 13.61 9.04 3.67
N LYS A 79 12.45 9.69 3.82
CA LYS A 79 11.57 9.56 4.98
C LYS A 79 10.11 9.60 4.52
N SER A 80 9.27 8.80 5.17
CA SER A 80 7.82 8.87 5.06
C SER A 80 7.24 8.84 6.46
N THR A 81 6.24 9.67 6.73
CA THR A 81 5.55 9.73 8.03
C THR A 81 4.07 9.95 7.83
N VAL A 82 3.23 9.25 8.59
CA VAL A 82 1.79 9.51 8.62
C VAL A 82 1.54 10.82 9.37
N ILE A 83 0.91 11.79 8.70
CA ILE A 83 0.58 13.11 9.27
C ILE A 83 -0.92 13.31 9.47
N HIS A 84 -1.76 12.52 8.80
CA HIS A 84 -3.21 12.50 9.03
C HIS A 84 -3.81 11.15 8.70
N ARG A 85 -4.90 10.78 9.40
CA ARG A 85 -5.67 9.57 9.13
C ARG A 85 -7.15 9.75 9.44
N LEU A 86 -8.01 9.16 8.62
CA LEU A 86 -9.44 9.01 8.87
C LEU A 86 -9.83 7.55 8.65
N ASN A 87 -10.35 6.91 9.70
CA ASN A 87 -10.73 5.50 9.69
C ASN A 87 -12.10 5.22 10.36
N THR A 88 -12.89 6.28 10.58
CA THR A 88 -14.18 6.21 11.28
C THR A 88 -15.28 5.50 10.49
N ASN A 89 -15.21 5.51 9.15
CA ASN A 89 -16.16 4.83 8.29
C ASN A 89 -15.64 3.41 7.98
N PRO A 90 -16.42 2.33 8.19
CA PRO A 90 -15.96 0.95 7.97
C PRO A 90 -15.60 0.61 6.51
N ASN A 91 -16.07 1.40 5.54
CA ASN A 91 -15.86 1.19 4.11
C ASN A 91 -14.90 2.22 3.48
N PHE A 92 -14.33 3.12 4.27
CA PHE A 92 -13.46 4.18 3.78
C PHE A 92 -12.26 4.39 4.70
N ARG A 93 -11.08 4.59 4.11
CA ARG A 93 -9.88 5.03 4.80
C ARG A 93 -9.29 6.20 4.03
N TYR A 94 -8.76 7.17 4.76
CA TYR A 94 -7.92 8.20 4.21
C TYR A 94 -6.63 8.28 5.02
N GLY A 95 -5.50 8.42 4.34
CA GLY A 95 -4.20 8.69 4.94
C GLY A 95 -3.52 9.85 4.24
N ALA A 96 -2.89 10.74 5.01
CA ALA A 96 -1.94 11.70 4.47
C ALA A 96 -0.55 11.41 5.03
N LEU A 97 0.45 11.40 4.16
CA LEU A 97 1.85 11.20 4.49
C LEU A 97 2.65 12.47 4.17
N SER A 98 3.63 12.80 5.00
CA SER A 98 4.74 13.67 4.61
C SER A 98 5.87 12.77 4.09
N LEU A 99 6.21 12.94 2.81
CA LEU A 99 7.22 12.19 2.09
C LEU A 99 8.40 13.12 1.76
N ILE A 100 9.51 12.94 2.48
CA ILE A 100 10.75 13.66 2.22
C ILE A 100 11.59 12.82 1.27
N ALA A 101 11.91 13.38 0.10
CA ALA A 101 12.81 12.82 -0.89
C ALA A 101 14.14 13.58 -0.92
N LYS A 102 15.15 13.05 -1.63
CA LYS A 102 16.47 13.69 -1.77
C LYS A 102 16.41 15.10 -2.37
N ASN A 103 15.42 15.36 -3.21
CA ASN A 103 15.29 16.56 -4.03
C ASN A 103 13.85 17.13 -4.01
N GLY A 104 13.15 16.98 -2.89
CA GLY A 104 11.82 17.57 -2.69
C GLY A 104 11.12 17.01 -1.47
N SER A 105 10.10 17.73 -0.99
CA SER A 105 9.18 17.27 0.03
C SER A 105 7.77 17.28 -0.52
N PHE A 106 7.00 16.25 -0.21
CA PHE A 106 5.69 16.02 -0.79
C PHE A 106 4.67 15.64 0.27
N ARG A 107 3.45 16.12 0.07
CA ARG A 107 2.27 15.56 0.73
C ARG A 107 1.69 14.46 -0.16
N VAL A 108 1.58 13.25 0.37
CA VAL A 108 0.92 12.12 -0.29
C VAL A 108 -0.44 11.91 0.37
N SER A 109 -1.53 12.13 -0.34
CA SER A 109 -2.89 11.83 0.09
C SER A 109 -3.37 10.54 -0.55
N ILE A 110 -3.89 9.63 0.26
CA ILE A 110 -4.28 8.28 -0.16
C ILE A 110 -5.73 8.05 0.28
N THR A 111 -6.60 7.85 -0.70
CA THR A 111 -8.01 7.55 -0.46
C THR A 111 -8.26 6.08 -0.78
N LEU A 112 -8.73 5.31 0.20
CA LEU A 112 -9.07 3.91 0.03
C LEU A 112 -10.56 3.64 0.27
N LYS A 113 -11.13 2.80 -0.59
CA LYS A 113 -12.50 2.29 -0.45
C LYS A 113 -12.47 0.78 -0.29
N LYS A 114 -13.37 0.27 0.55
CA LYS A 114 -13.50 -1.17 0.78
C LYS A 114 -14.20 -1.83 -0.41
N ASN A 115 -13.62 -2.93 -0.91
CA ASN A 115 -14.26 -3.82 -1.87
C ASN A 115 -14.09 -5.27 -1.36
N GLY A 116 -15.21 -5.92 -1.02
CA GLY A 116 -15.20 -7.19 -0.32
C GLY A 116 -14.57 -7.06 1.07
N SER A 117 -13.52 -7.84 1.33
CA SER A 117 -12.78 -7.84 2.60
C SER A 117 -11.56 -6.91 2.63
N ALA A 118 -11.17 -6.32 1.49
CA ALA A 118 -9.95 -5.53 1.36
C ALA A 118 -10.23 -4.05 1.06
N PHE A 119 -9.26 -3.19 1.37
CA PHE A 119 -9.26 -1.79 0.99
C PHE A 119 -8.41 -1.58 -0.25
N PHE A 120 -8.92 -0.80 -1.19
CA PHE A 120 -8.20 -0.44 -2.41
C PHE A 120 -8.11 1.07 -2.53
N ILE A 121 -6.92 1.56 -2.88
CA ILE A 121 -6.63 2.94 -3.23
C ILE A 121 -7.40 3.26 -4.51
N THR A 122 -8.36 4.17 -4.40
CA THR A 122 -9.13 4.69 -5.53
C THR A 122 -8.62 6.04 -6.01
N GLU A 123 -7.92 6.77 -5.13
CA GLU A 123 -7.28 8.03 -5.47
C GLU A 123 -5.93 8.13 -4.74
N LEU A 124 -4.91 8.57 -5.47
CA LEU A 124 -3.58 8.86 -4.95
C LEU A 124 -3.16 10.24 -5.46
N LYS A 125 -2.90 11.15 -4.53
CA LYS A 125 -2.48 12.52 -4.83
C LYS A 125 -1.13 12.82 -4.21
N ILE A 126 -0.17 13.28 -5.01
CA ILE A 126 1.16 13.69 -4.58
C ILE A 126 1.38 15.14 -4.97
N GLU A 127 1.52 16.01 -3.98
CA GLU A 127 1.71 17.45 -4.17
C GLU A 127 3.00 17.90 -3.50
N THR A 128 3.63 18.95 -4.00
CA THR A 128 4.75 19.58 -3.31
C THR A 128 4.27 20.16 -1.98
N GLU A 129 5.06 19.96 -0.93
CA GLU A 129 4.83 20.61 0.35
C GLU A 129 5.18 22.10 0.20
N LYS A 130 4.25 22.99 0.55
CA LYS A 130 4.41 24.45 0.49
C LYS A 130 5.07 25.00 1.74
#